data_AF-T0YS51-F1
#
_entry.id   AF-T0YS51-F1
#
_cell.length_a   1.000
_cell.length_b   1.000
_cell.length_c   1.000
_cell.angle_alpha   90.00
_cell.angle_beta   90.00
_cell.angle_gamma   90.00
#
_symmetry.space_group_name_H-M   'P 1'
#
loop_
_entity.id
_entity.type
_entity.pdbx_description
1 polymer ?
#
loop_
_entity_poly.entity_id
_entity_poly.type
_entity_poly.pdbx_seq_one_letter_code
_entity_poly.pdbx_strand_id
1 'polypeptide(L)'
;MVVLGNPPYSGHSANTGAWIAGLLRGHDAITGQSTGNYFACDGQPLGERNPKWLNDDYVKFIRFAQWRIEQTGHGILGFVTNHGYLDNPTFRGMRESLLRSFDTIYLLDLHGNSKKKERTPDGGKDENVFDIQQGVAIGIFVRKENGQRASEHRARVFHADLHGTRAVKYASLDANDIDKTEWHEIVPASPTYYFVPEDGALHEEYGQGWKITEAMPVNSVGIVTARDQLTIHITADAAWSAANEFASLNEQDARSRFDLREDSTDWSVSLAQKDLRESGPRREQVAPILYRPFDVRHTYFTGHPSGFHARPRGEVMCHLVQPNLALLA
;
A
#
# COMPACT_ATOMS: atom_id res chain seq x y z
N MET A 1 -12.64 17.77 -24.26
CA MET A 1 -13.18 17.46 -22.91
C MET A 1 -12.21 17.97 -21.85
N VAL A 2 -12.70 18.50 -20.73
CA VAL A 2 -11.85 18.90 -19.60
C VAL A 2 -12.48 18.39 -18.30
N VAL A 3 -11.68 17.71 -17.46
CA VAL A 3 -12.09 17.20 -16.16
C VAL A 3 -11.15 17.75 -15.10
N LEU A 4 -11.68 18.54 -14.16
CA LEU A 4 -10.91 19.19 -13.09
C LEU A 4 -11.53 18.87 -11.73
N GLY A 5 -10.72 18.86 -10.67
CA GLY A 5 -11.23 18.66 -9.32
C GLY A 5 -10.22 18.21 -8.28
N ASN A 6 -10.70 18.16 -7.03
CA ASN A 6 -10.02 17.57 -5.88
C ASN A 6 -10.89 16.38 -5.41
N PRO A 7 -10.72 15.18 -5.99
CA PRO A 7 -11.55 14.03 -5.64
C PRO A 7 -11.31 13.58 -4.18
N PRO A 8 -12.27 12.93 -3.52
CA PRO A 8 -12.10 12.47 -2.15
C PRO A 8 -11.02 11.40 -2.00
N TYR A 9 -10.30 11.41 -0.88
CA TYR A 9 -9.26 10.43 -0.54
C TYR A 9 -9.82 9.45 0.50
N SER A 10 -10.25 8.27 0.06
CA SER A 10 -10.83 7.25 0.93
C SER A 10 -10.50 5.83 0.45
N GLY A 11 -9.49 5.22 1.08
CA GLY A 11 -9.13 3.82 0.86
C GLY A 11 -10.17 2.80 1.35
N HIS A 12 -11.13 3.24 2.18
CA HIS A 12 -12.35 2.51 2.52
C HIS A 12 -13.53 3.16 1.81
N SER A 13 -13.48 3.09 0.49
CA SER A 13 -14.44 3.74 -0.38
C SER A 13 -15.87 3.22 -0.14
N ALA A 14 -16.82 4.15 -0.01
CA ALA A 14 -18.25 3.84 -0.07
C ALA A 14 -18.73 3.63 -1.53
N ASN A 15 -17.93 4.01 -2.52
CA ASN A 15 -18.24 3.89 -3.94
C ASN A 15 -17.90 2.48 -4.47
N THR A 16 -18.69 1.48 -4.08
CA THR A 16 -18.47 0.06 -4.44
C THR A 16 -19.32 -0.40 -5.63
N GLY A 17 -19.82 0.52 -6.45
CA GLY A 17 -20.67 0.19 -7.61
C GLY A 17 -19.99 -0.78 -8.58
N ALA A 18 -20.74 -1.76 -9.08
CA ALA A 18 -20.22 -2.81 -9.97
C ALA A 18 -19.57 -2.25 -11.25
N TRP A 19 -20.10 -1.15 -11.78
CA TRP A 19 -19.57 -0.49 -12.97
C TRP A 19 -18.14 0.02 -12.77
N ILE A 20 -17.88 0.84 -11.74
CA ILE A 20 -16.54 1.38 -11.50
C ILE A 20 -15.56 0.26 -11.09
N ALA A 21 -16.05 -0.76 -10.38
CA ALA A 21 -15.24 -1.94 -10.04
C ALA A 21 -14.82 -2.75 -11.29
N GLY A 22 -15.72 -2.90 -12.27
CA GLY A 22 -15.40 -3.48 -13.58
C GLY A 22 -14.43 -2.62 -14.38
N LEU A 23 -14.66 -1.30 -14.38
CA LEU A 23 -13.85 -0.34 -15.14
C LEU A 23 -12.39 -0.32 -14.66
N LEU A 24 -12.15 -0.42 -13.36
CA LEU A 24 -10.81 -0.58 -12.78
C LEU A 24 -10.12 -1.87 -13.23
N ARG A 25 -10.89 -2.92 -13.55
CA ARG A 25 -10.40 -4.25 -13.98
C ARG A 25 -10.42 -4.41 -15.49
N GLY A 26 -10.49 -3.30 -16.23
CA GLY A 26 -10.41 -3.31 -17.69
C GLY A 26 -11.69 -3.73 -18.41
N HIS A 27 -12.85 -3.68 -17.75
CA HIS A 27 -14.14 -4.01 -18.36
C HIS A 27 -15.15 -2.87 -18.20
N ASP A 28 -15.57 -2.28 -19.33
CA ASP A 28 -16.63 -1.27 -19.32
C ASP A 28 -17.99 -1.95 -19.54
N ALA A 29 -18.78 -2.05 -18.46
CA ALA A 29 -20.11 -2.67 -18.52
C ALA A 29 -21.14 -1.86 -19.34
N ILE A 30 -20.87 -0.59 -19.66
CA ILE A 30 -21.77 0.23 -20.49
C ILE A 30 -21.61 -0.14 -21.97
N THR A 31 -20.37 -0.29 -22.43
CA THR A 31 -20.04 -0.57 -23.84
C THR A 31 -19.82 -2.05 -24.13
N GLY A 32 -19.58 -2.86 -23.10
CA GLY A 32 -19.19 -4.27 -23.21
C GLY A 32 -17.76 -4.47 -23.72
N GLN A 33 -16.95 -3.41 -23.78
CA GLN A 33 -15.60 -3.45 -24.34
C GLN A 33 -14.52 -3.52 -23.25
N SER A 34 -13.38 -4.09 -23.62
CA SER A 34 -12.17 -3.99 -22.80
C SER A 34 -11.61 -2.56 -22.81
N THR A 35 -11.03 -2.14 -21.70
CA THR A 35 -10.46 -0.81 -21.52
C THR A 35 -9.23 -0.87 -20.60
N GLY A 36 -8.62 0.27 -20.27
CA GLY A 36 -7.50 0.35 -19.34
C GLY A 36 -7.75 -0.37 -18.02
N ASN A 37 -6.75 -1.12 -17.55
CA ASN A 37 -6.83 -2.00 -16.38
C ASN A 37 -5.80 -1.58 -15.33
N TYR A 38 -6.25 -1.31 -14.11
CA TYR A 38 -5.39 -0.89 -13.00
C TYR A 38 -4.92 -2.09 -12.15
N PHE A 39 -5.56 -3.25 -12.30
CA PHE A 39 -5.26 -4.50 -11.60
C PHE A 39 -4.42 -5.47 -12.44
N ALA A 40 -3.96 -5.04 -13.60
CA ALA A 40 -3.01 -5.76 -14.43
C ALA A 40 -1.89 -4.81 -14.89
N CYS A 41 -0.70 -5.35 -15.07
CA CYS A 41 0.48 -4.65 -15.57
C CYS A 41 1.20 -5.57 -16.54
N ASP A 42 1.65 -5.05 -17.68
CA ASP A 42 2.35 -5.83 -18.73
C ASP A 42 1.54 -7.05 -19.20
N GLY A 43 0.21 -6.93 -19.20
CA GLY A 43 -0.72 -8.01 -19.57
C GLY A 43 -0.91 -9.11 -18.53
N GLN A 44 -0.29 -8.99 -17.36
CA GLN A 44 -0.42 -9.96 -16.25
C GLN A 44 -1.14 -9.34 -15.05
N PRO A 45 -1.86 -10.14 -14.25
CA PRO A 45 -2.37 -9.68 -12.97
C PRO A 45 -1.24 -9.18 -12.07
N LEU A 46 -1.55 -8.12 -11.34
CA LEU A 46 -0.65 -7.40 -10.44
C LEU A 46 0.11 -8.29 -9.44
N GLY A 47 -0.54 -9.31 -8.86
CA GLY A 47 0.10 -10.27 -7.96
C GLY A 47 0.53 -9.69 -6.60
N GLU A 48 0.37 -8.38 -6.34
CA GLU A 48 0.61 -7.82 -5.02
C GLU A 48 -0.41 -8.34 -3.99
N ARG A 49 0.09 -8.63 -2.78
CA ARG A 49 -0.69 -9.26 -1.71
C ARG A 49 -1.87 -8.39 -1.22
N ASN A 50 -1.85 -7.07 -1.43
CA ASN A 50 -2.89 -6.17 -0.95
C ASN A 50 -3.18 -5.02 -1.94
N PRO A 51 -3.94 -5.28 -3.02
CA PRO A 51 -4.29 -4.26 -4.01
C PRO A 51 -5.40 -3.30 -3.53
N LYS A 52 -5.71 -3.28 -2.23
CA LYS A 52 -6.83 -2.51 -1.66
C LYS A 52 -6.77 -1.03 -2.03
N TRP A 53 -5.57 -0.44 -2.06
CA TRP A 53 -5.39 1.00 -2.34
C TRP A 53 -5.79 1.41 -3.76
N LEU A 54 -5.87 0.48 -4.72
CA LEU A 54 -6.44 0.74 -6.05
C LEU A 54 -7.96 0.97 -6.02
N ASN A 55 -8.61 0.65 -4.90
CA ASN A 55 -10.03 0.93 -4.68
C ASN A 55 -10.25 2.25 -3.93
N ASP A 56 -9.20 3.03 -3.68
CA ASP A 56 -9.35 4.38 -3.14
C ASP A 56 -10.20 5.25 -4.09
N ASP A 57 -10.99 6.16 -3.53
CA ASP A 57 -11.89 7.00 -4.31
C ASP A 57 -11.13 7.87 -5.32
N TYR A 58 -10.00 8.48 -4.97
CA TYR A 58 -9.27 9.31 -5.94
C TYR A 58 -8.82 8.49 -7.17
N VAL A 59 -8.48 7.21 -6.98
CA VAL A 59 -8.11 6.28 -8.07
C VAL A 59 -9.32 6.03 -8.97
N LYS A 60 -10.51 5.83 -8.38
CA LYS A 60 -11.76 5.67 -9.12
C LYS A 60 -12.11 6.91 -9.93
N PHE A 61 -11.92 8.10 -9.35
CA PHE A 61 -12.14 9.35 -10.07
C PHE A 61 -11.15 9.55 -11.21
N ILE A 62 -9.86 9.21 -11.03
CA ILE A 62 -8.88 9.22 -12.14
C ILE A 62 -9.31 8.22 -13.22
N ARG A 63 -9.70 6.99 -12.85
CA ARG A 63 -10.15 5.98 -13.80
C ARG A 63 -11.38 6.41 -14.59
N PHE A 64 -12.35 7.01 -13.89
CA PHE A 64 -13.54 7.59 -14.50
C PHE A 64 -13.19 8.71 -15.49
N ALA A 65 -12.33 9.65 -15.08
CA ALA A 65 -11.92 10.76 -15.94
C ALA A 65 -11.15 10.27 -17.17
N GLN A 66 -10.22 9.34 -16.99
CA GLN A 66 -9.53 8.66 -18.08
C GLN A 66 -10.52 8.01 -19.05
N TRP A 67 -11.47 7.22 -18.56
CA TRP A 67 -12.51 6.61 -19.39
C TRP A 67 -13.33 7.66 -20.13
N ARG A 68 -13.74 8.75 -19.48
CA ARG A 68 -14.56 9.78 -20.10
C ARG A 68 -13.81 10.51 -21.22
N ILE A 69 -12.52 10.78 -21.03
CA ILE A 69 -11.63 11.39 -22.03
C ILE A 69 -11.34 10.41 -23.18
N GLU A 70 -11.23 9.11 -22.89
CA GLU A 70 -11.12 8.07 -23.93
C GLU A 70 -12.32 8.08 -24.87
N GLN A 71 -13.54 8.24 -24.35
CA GLN A 71 -14.75 8.32 -25.17
C GLN A 71 -14.80 9.55 -26.07
N THR A 72 -14.16 10.66 -25.67
CA THR A 72 -14.11 11.88 -26.50
C THR A 72 -12.92 11.90 -27.46
N GLY A 73 -11.98 10.96 -27.35
CA GLY A 73 -10.77 10.90 -28.19
C GLY A 73 -9.68 11.92 -27.84
N HIS A 74 -10.04 13.04 -27.21
CA HIS A 74 -9.11 14.08 -26.74
C HIS A 74 -9.64 14.78 -25.48
N GLY A 75 -8.74 15.37 -24.68
CA GLY A 75 -9.10 16.13 -23.49
C GLY A 75 -7.97 16.29 -22.48
N ILE A 76 -8.29 16.99 -21.39
CA ILE A 76 -7.36 17.27 -20.30
C ILE A 76 -8.01 16.81 -18.98
N LEU A 77 -7.23 16.10 -18.16
CA LEU A 77 -7.53 15.81 -16.77
C LEU A 77 -6.58 16.63 -15.88
N GLY A 78 -7.10 17.37 -14.90
CA GLY A 78 -6.29 18.11 -13.93
C GLY A 78 -6.81 17.91 -12.52
N PHE A 79 -6.14 17.09 -11.72
CA PHE A 79 -6.56 16.78 -10.34
C PHE A 79 -5.48 17.09 -9.32
N VAL A 80 -5.92 17.40 -8.10
CA VAL A 80 -5.10 17.37 -6.89
C VAL A 80 -5.45 16.09 -6.12
N THR A 81 -4.51 15.16 -5.97
CA THR A 81 -4.75 13.84 -5.38
C THR A 81 -3.68 13.45 -4.37
N ASN A 82 -3.93 12.38 -3.60
CA ASN A 82 -2.88 11.72 -2.84
C ASN A 82 -1.74 11.28 -3.78
N HIS A 83 -0.50 11.62 -3.46
CA HIS A 83 0.68 11.32 -4.30
C HIS A 83 1.13 9.85 -4.27
N GLY A 84 0.47 8.99 -3.49
CA GLY A 84 0.91 7.60 -3.32
C GLY A 84 0.93 6.77 -4.60
N TYR A 85 0.17 7.15 -5.64
CA TYR A 85 0.22 6.46 -6.93
C TYR A 85 1.50 6.75 -7.72
N LEU A 86 2.32 7.73 -7.32
CA LEU A 86 3.56 8.07 -8.03
C LEU A 86 4.63 6.97 -7.86
N ASP A 87 4.81 6.48 -6.63
CA ASP A 87 5.94 5.61 -6.24
C ASP A 87 5.51 4.27 -5.61
N ASN A 88 4.23 4.04 -5.32
CA ASN A 88 3.83 2.80 -4.66
C ASN A 88 3.78 1.62 -5.68
N PRO A 89 4.40 0.46 -5.39
CA PRO A 89 4.44 -0.69 -6.29
C PRO A 89 3.06 -1.18 -6.73
N THR A 90 2.05 -1.09 -5.86
CA THR A 90 0.66 -1.55 -6.14
C THR A 90 -0.01 -0.77 -7.27
N PHE A 91 0.48 0.41 -7.62
CA PHE A 91 -0.13 1.30 -8.61
C PHE A 91 0.49 1.17 -10.02
N ARG A 92 1.38 0.19 -10.24
CA ARG A 92 2.05 0.01 -11.54
C ARG A 92 1.10 -0.20 -12.71
N GLY A 93 0.00 -0.94 -12.52
CA GLY A 93 -1.03 -1.11 -13.55
C GLY A 93 -1.80 0.18 -13.86
N MET A 94 -2.06 1.00 -12.84
CA MET A 94 -2.62 2.33 -13.02
C MET A 94 -1.68 3.22 -13.84
N ARG A 95 -0.40 3.29 -13.46
CA ARG A 95 0.61 4.10 -14.17
C ARG A 95 0.76 3.64 -15.62
N GLU A 96 0.88 2.34 -15.87
CA GLU A 96 0.92 1.78 -17.22
C GLU A 96 -0.32 2.17 -18.04
N SER A 97 -1.51 2.03 -17.45
CA SER A 97 -2.76 2.39 -18.13
C SER A 97 -2.81 3.87 -18.49
N LEU A 98 -2.36 4.76 -17.59
CA LEU A 98 -2.31 6.21 -17.84
C LEU A 98 -1.31 6.55 -18.96
N LEU A 99 -0.13 5.92 -18.97
CA LEU A 99 0.86 6.08 -20.04
C LEU A 99 0.30 5.73 -21.42
N ARG A 100 -0.55 4.70 -21.50
CA ARG A 100 -1.18 4.29 -22.77
C ARG A 100 -2.30 5.26 -23.20
N SER A 101 -3.01 5.87 -22.26
CA SER A 101 -4.22 6.67 -22.54
C SER A 101 -3.98 8.16 -22.81
N PHE A 102 -2.86 8.72 -22.35
CA PHE A 102 -2.51 10.13 -22.50
C PHE A 102 -1.26 10.31 -23.38
N ASP A 103 -1.00 11.50 -23.90
CA ASP A 103 0.22 11.82 -24.68
C ASP A 103 1.27 12.51 -23.83
N THR A 104 0.82 13.29 -22.85
CA THR A 104 1.70 14.04 -21.96
C THR A 104 1.11 14.05 -20.57
N ILE A 105 1.95 13.82 -19.57
CA ILE A 105 1.57 13.78 -18.16
C ILE A 105 2.53 14.71 -17.42
N TYR A 106 2.00 15.67 -16.66
CA TYR A 106 2.75 16.56 -15.77
C TYR A 106 2.35 16.27 -14.33
N LEU A 107 3.35 16.08 -13.45
CA LEU A 107 3.17 15.65 -12.07
C LEU A 107 3.99 16.55 -11.16
N LEU A 108 3.31 17.48 -10.48
CA LEU A 108 3.92 18.30 -9.46
C LEU A 108 3.67 17.63 -8.10
N ASP A 109 4.68 16.96 -7.54
CA ASP A 109 4.60 16.39 -6.20
C ASP A 109 4.74 17.52 -5.18
N LEU A 110 3.70 17.74 -4.39
CA LEU A 110 3.68 18.73 -3.31
C LEU A 110 4.12 18.12 -1.98
N HIS A 111 4.48 16.83 -1.93
CA HIS A 111 4.97 16.11 -0.75
C HIS A 111 4.11 16.36 0.50
N GLY A 112 4.75 16.57 1.66
CA GLY A 112 4.08 16.79 2.94
C GLY A 112 3.47 15.51 3.52
N ASN A 113 4.01 14.33 3.22
CA ASN A 113 3.56 13.07 3.79
C ASN A 113 4.13 12.85 5.19
N SER A 114 3.37 13.22 6.22
CA SER A 114 3.80 13.07 7.61
C SER A 114 3.90 11.60 8.04
N LYS A 115 3.22 10.67 7.36
CA LYS A 115 3.32 9.23 7.64
C LYS A 115 4.65 8.65 7.17
N LYS A 116 5.17 9.13 6.04
CA LYS A 116 6.53 8.85 5.55
C LYS A 116 7.61 9.67 6.30
N LYS A 117 7.20 10.63 7.14
CA LYS A 117 8.08 11.59 7.82
C LYS A 117 8.95 12.37 6.82
N GLU A 118 8.35 12.77 5.70
CA GLU A 118 9.03 13.55 4.68
C GLU A 118 9.62 14.84 5.24
N ARG A 119 10.77 15.20 4.67
CA ARG A 119 11.52 16.41 4.94
C ARG A 119 11.94 17.00 3.61
N THR A 120 12.25 18.29 3.62
CA THR A 120 12.85 18.94 2.47
C THR A 120 14.24 18.33 2.19
N PRO A 121 14.80 18.47 0.98
CA PRO A 121 16.13 17.92 0.64
C PRO A 121 17.26 18.39 1.57
N ASP A 122 17.13 19.58 2.15
CA ASP A 122 18.05 20.16 3.15
C ASP A 122 17.75 19.72 4.60
N GLY A 123 16.78 18.82 4.82
CA GLY A 123 16.40 18.28 6.12
C GLY A 123 15.42 19.14 6.93
N GLY A 124 14.94 20.23 6.34
CA GLY A 124 13.93 21.12 6.89
C GLY A 124 12.53 20.50 7.03
N LYS A 125 11.58 21.32 7.47
CA LYS A 125 10.18 20.90 7.64
C LYS A 125 9.48 20.92 6.29
N ASP A 126 8.84 19.82 5.95
CA ASP A 126 8.00 19.70 4.77
C ASP A 126 6.53 19.54 5.20
N GLU A 127 5.70 20.53 4.86
CA GLU A 127 4.31 20.60 5.32
C GLU A 127 3.33 20.27 4.21
N ASN A 128 2.25 19.59 4.57
CA ASN A 128 1.17 19.33 3.65
C ASN A 128 0.40 20.61 3.29
N VAL A 129 -0.04 20.71 2.04
CA VAL A 129 -0.89 21.82 1.54
C VAL A 129 -2.33 21.76 2.06
N PHE A 130 -2.76 20.65 2.66
CA PHE A 130 -4.02 20.52 3.39
C PHE A 130 -3.76 20.07 4.83
N ASP A 131 -4.78 20.11 5.69
CA ASP A 131 -4.70 19.60 7.06
C ASP A 131 -4.87 18.06 7.11
N ILE A 132 -4.03 17.34 6.36
CA ILE A 132 -4.01 15.88 6.23
C ILE A 132 -2.60 15.33 6.36
N GLN A 133 -2.49 14.00 6.50
CA GLN A 133 -1.22 13.31 6.74
C GLN A 133 -0.58 12.71 5.47
N GLN A 134 -1.39 12.45 4.44
CA GLN A 134 -0.95 11.87 3.17
C GLN A 134 -0.39 12.96 2.27
N GLY A 135 0.74 12.71 1.61
CA GLY A 135 1.28 13.66 0.64
C GLY A 135 0.36 13.84 -0.57
N VAL A 136 0.52 14.98 -1.24
CA VAL A 136 -0.39 15.46 -2.28
C VAL A 136 0.39 15.75 -3.55
N ALA A 137 -0.19 15.45 -4.71
CA ALA A 137 0.37 15.84 -6.00
C ALA A 137 -0.71 16.50 -6.87
N ILE A 138 -0.29 17.41 -7.74
CA ILE A 138 -1.10 17.94 -8.84
C ILE A 138 -0.73 17.17 -10.10
N GLY A 139 -1.70 16.47 -10.68
CA GLY A 139 -1.52 15.73 -11.93
C GLY A 139 -2.31 16.36 -13.07
N ILE A 140 -1.63 16.69 -14.16
CA ILE A 140 -2.21 17.18 -15.41
C ILE A 140 -1.93 16.18 -16.53
N PHE A 141 -2.97 15.58 -17.10
CA PHE A 141 -2.88 14.53 -18.11
C PHE A 141 -3.53 15.03 -19.40
N VAL A 142 -2.76 15.10 -20.47
CA VAL A 142 -3.17 15.67 -21.76
C VAL A 142 -3.31 14.56 -22.79
N ARG A 143 -4.50 14.48 -23.39
CA ARG A 143 -4.81 13.64 -24.54
C ARG A 143 -5.12 14.53 -25.75
N LYS A 144 -4.28 14.47 -26.77
CA LYS A 144 -4.42 15.19 -28.03
C LYS A 144 -5.40 14.48 -28.95
N GLU A 145 -6.00 15.25 -29.85
CA GLU A 145 -6.83 14.72 -30.94
C GLU A 145 -5.91 14.07 -31.97
N ASN A 146 -5.67 12.78 -31.79
CA ASN A 146 -4.88 11.94 -32.68
C ASN A 146 -5.78 10.79 -33.18
N GLY A 147 -5.52 10.30 -34.40
CA GLY A 147 -6.22 9.14 -34.99
C GLY A 147 -5.98 7.83 -34.23
N GLN A 148 -6.00 6.68 -34.91
CA GLN A 148 -5.72 5.39 -34.27
C GLN A 148 -4.35 5.42 -33.57
N ARG A 149 -4.34 5.26 -32.24
CA ARG A 149 -3.11 5.16 -31.44
C ARG A 149 -2.44 3.82 -31.69
N ALA A 150 -1.12 3.85 -31.89
CA ALA A 150 -0.33 2.62 -31.94
C ALA A 150 -0.40 1.88 -30.59
N SER A 151 -0.33 0.55 -30.63
CA SER A 151 -0.29 -0.30 -29.42
C SER A 151 0.89 0.00 -28.50
N GLU A 152 1.97 0.54 -29.05
CA GLU A 152 3.21 0.88 -28.34
C GLU A 152 3.24 2.31 -27.80
N HIS A 153 2.18 3.10 -28.01
CA HIS A 153 2.12 4.47 -27.52
C HIS A 153 2.35 4.55 -26.00
N ARG A 154 3.21 5.46 -25.57
CA ARG A 154 3.46 5.84 -24.17
C ARG A 154 3.53 7.36 -24.06
N ALA A 155 2.91 7.90 -23.03
CA ALA A 155 2.96 9.32 -22.74
C ALA A 155 4.38 9.76 -22.37
N ARG A 156 4.73 11.00 -22.73
CA ARG A 156 5.87 11.70 -22.13
C ARG A 156 5.48 12.12 -20.71
N VAL A 157 6.34 11.90 -19.74
CA VAL A 157 6.05 12.19 -18.34
C VAL A 157 7.04 13.21 -17.81
N PHE A 158 6.49 14.27 -17.23
CA PHE A 158 7.22 15.38 -16.63
C PHE A 158 6.92 15.42 -15.15
N HIS A 159 7.97 15.49 -14.34
CA HIS A 159 7.91 15.51 -12.89
C HIS A 159 8.57 16.78 -12.34
N ALA A 160 8.03 17.32 -11.27
CA ALA A 160 8.66 18.37 -10.47
C ALA A 160 8.31 18.17 -8.99
N ASP A 161 9.26 18.46 -8.12
CA ASP A 161 9.10 18.40 -6.67
C ASP A 161 8.91 19.82 -6.12
N LEU A 162 7.93 20.00 -5.24
CA LEU A 162 7.72 21.25 -4.50
C LEU A 162 7.68 20.96 -3.00
N HIS A 163 8.85 21.11 -2.37
CA HIS A 163 9.05 20.95 -0.94
C HIS A 163 8.91 22.28 -0.18
N GLY A 164 8.69 22.18 1.13
CA GLY A 164 8.79 23.32 2.06
C GLY A 164 7.59 23.47 2.98
N THR A 165 7.50 24.63 3.62
CA THR A 165 6.34 24.98 4.46
C THR A 165 5.10 25.25 3.60
N ARG A 166 3.91 25.16 4.20
CA ARG A 166 2.65 25.39 3.48
C ARG A 166 2.62 26.77 2.81
N ALA A 167 3.11 27.80 3.50
CA ALA A 167 3.17 29.16 2.97
C ALA A 167 4.10 29.29 1.75
N VAL A 168 5.27 28.64 1.78
CA VAL A 168 6.20 28.62 0.65
C VAL A 168 5.57 27.92 -0.56
N LYS A 169 4.90 26.79 -0.33
CA LYS A 169 4.22 26.05 -1.41
C LYS A 169 3.11 26.89 -2.05
N TYR A 170 2.26 27.53 -1.26
CA TYR A 170 1.22 28.42 -1.78
C TYR A 170 1.79 29.59 -2.57
N ALA A 171 2.82 30.27 -2.04
CA ALA A 171 3.46 31.37 -2.77
C ALA A 171 4.05 30.91 -4.11
N SER A 172 4.66 29.72 -4.15
CA SER A 172 5.18 29.13 -5.39
C SER A 172 4.05 28.79 -6.37
N LEU A 173 2.95 28.19 -5.90
CA LEU A 173 1.78 27.85 -6.72
C LEU A 173 1.07 29.08 -7.29
N ASP A 174 1.06 30.20 -6.57
CA ASP A 174 0.50 31.48 -7.04
C ASP A 174 1.39 32.15 -8.10
N ALA A 175 2.71 31.98 -8.01
CA ALA A 175 3.69 32.60 -8.89
C ALA A 175 3.94 31.81 -10.20
N ASN A 176 3.74 30.49 -10.15
CA ASN A 176 4.07 29.58 -11.23
C ASN A 176 2.84 29.04 -11.96
N ASP A 177 3.09 28.59 -13.19
CA ASP A 177 2.13 27.89 -14.04
C ASP A 177 2.88 26.75 -14.75
N ILE A 178 2.21 26.07 -15.69
CA ILE A 178 2.80 24.94 -16.40
C ILE A 178 4.05 25.33 -17.21
N ASP A 179 4.14 26.55 -17.71
CA ASP A 179 5.25 27.01 -18.55
C ASP A 179 6.44 27.48 -17.71
N LYS A 180 6.19 27.98 -16.50
CA LYS A 180 7.23 28.45 -15.56
C LYS A 180 7.77 27.37 -14.64
N THR A 181 7.04 26.27 -14.46
CA THR A 181 7.50 25.17 -13.60
C THR A 181 8.70 24.48 -14.26
N GLU A 182 9.76 24.28 -13.50
CA GLU A 182 10.95 23.55 -13.95
C GLU A 182 10.66 22.04 -13.95
N TRP A 183 10.26 21.54 -15.11
CA TRP A 183 9.93 20.12 -15.28
C TRP A 183 11.15 19.29 -15.63
N HIS A 184 11.23 18.10 -15.05
CA HIS A 184 12.16 17.05 -15.45
C HIS A 184 11.41 15.94 -16.19
N GLU A 185 11.81 15.65 -17.42
CA GLU A 185 11.27 14.49 -18.15
C GLU A 185 11.80 13.20 -17.52
N ILE A 186 10.90 12.30 -17.17
CA ILE A 186 11.20 10.97 -16.65
C ILE A 186 10.73 9.91 -17.63
N VAL A 187 11.34 8.72 -17.57
CA VAL A 187 11.03 7.59 -18.46
C VAL A 187 10.54 6.42 -17.62
N PRO A 188 9.23 6.35 -17.28
CA PRO A 188 8.68 5.23 -16.53
C PRO A 188 8.86 3.91 -17.29
N ALA A 189 9.47 2.92 -16.65
CA ALA A 189 9.79 1.63 -17.27
C ALA A 189 9.21 0.44 -16.50
N SER A 190 9.02 -0.69 -17.18
CA SER A 190 8.63 -1.96 -16.55
C SER A 190 9.70 -2.39 -15.53
N PRO A 191 9.33 -3.02 -14.40
CA PRO A 191 7.99 -3.50 -14.05
C PRO A 191 7.20 -2.55 -13.14
N THR A 192 7.77 -1.41 -12.74
CA THR A 192 7.17 -0.51 -11.74
C THR A 192 6.48 0.69 -12.36
N TYR A 193 6.98 1.17 -13.49
CA TYR A 193 6.51 2.37 -14.19
C TYR A 193 6.42 3.58 -13.27
N TYR A 194 7.39 3.80 -12.38
CA TYR A 194 7.30 4.89 -11.41
C TYR A 194 7.18 6.25 -12.09
N PHE A 195 6.41 7.12 -11.44
CA PHE A 195 6.14 8.49 -11.85
C PHE A 195 6.96 9.49 -11.03
N VAL A 196 8.04 9.01 -10.41
CA VAL A 196 9.08 9.81 -9.75
C VAL A 196 10.41 9.55 -10.46
N PRO A 197 11.39 10.45 -10.37
CA PRO A 197 12.72 10.22 -10.91
C PRO A 197 13.36 8.97 -10.30
N GLU A 198 13.92 8.11 -11.16
CA GLU A 198 14.79 7.01 -10.76
C GLU A 198 16.18 7.24 -11.34
N ASP A 199 17.21 6.91 -10.56
CA ASP A 199 18.57 6.82 -11.10
C ASP A 199 18.71 5.47 -11.82
N GLY A 200 18.67 5.52 -13.15
CA GLY A 200 18.77 4.32 -13.99
C GLY A 200 20.08 3.55 -13.79
N ALA A 201 21.20 4.24 -13.52
CA ALA A 201 22.48 3.57 -13.30
C ALA A 201 22.48 2.80 -11.98
N LEU A 202 21.94 3.40 -10.90
CA LEU A 202 21.78 2.72 -9.62
C LEU A 202 20.77 1.58 -9.71
N HIS A 203 19.71 1.71 -10.51
CA HIS A 203 18.74 0.65 -10.72
C HIS A 203 19.36 -0.56 -11.43
N GLU A 204 20.14 -0.33 -12.49
CA GLU A 204 20.87 -1.40 -13.19
C GLU A 204 21.88 -2.08 -12.27
N GLU A 205 22.65 -1.31 -11.49
CA GLU A 205 23.58 -1.85 -10.50
C GLU A 205 22.84 -2.70 -9.45
N TYR A 206 21.76 -2.18 -8.86
CA TYR A 206 20.94 -2.89 -7.88
C TYR A 206 20.36 -4.20 -8.46
N GLY A 207 19.93 -4.16 -9.73
CA GLY A 207 19.38 -5.32 -10.43
C GLY A 207 20.37 -6.46 -10.68
N GLN A 208 21.68 -6.21 -10.57
CA GLN A 208 22.70 -7.26 -10.63
C GLN A 208 22.78 -8.09 -9.34
N GLY A 209 22.24 -7.58 -8.24
CA GLY A 209 22.19 -8.28 -6.96
C GLY A 209 21.21 -9.46 -6.96
N TRP A 210 21.47 -10.45 -6.11
CA TRP A 210 20.52 -11.54 -5.90
C TRP A 210 19.28 -11.06 -5.18
N LYS A 211 18.11 -11.50 -5.64
CA LYS A 211 16.88 -11.27 -4.90
C LYS A 211 16.93 -12.03 -3.59
N ILE A 212 16.73 -11.32 -2.48
CA ILE A 212 16.68 -11.93 -1.15
C ILE A 212 15.62 -13.03 -1.07
N THR A 213 14.51 -12.90 -1.79
CA THR A 213 13.46 -13.92 -1.85
C THR A 213 13.89 -15.18 -2.61
N GLU A 214 14.89 -15.11 -3.49
CA GLU A 214 15.46 -16.28 -4.17
C GLU A 214 16.54 -16.93 -3.27
N ALA A 215 17.34 -16.13 -2.57
CA ALA A 215 18.31 -16.62 -1.60
C ALA A 215 17.66 -17.19 -0.31
N MET A 216 16.51 -16.66 0.09
CA MET A 216 15.72 -17.05 1.26
C MET A 216 14.28 -17.40 0.83
N PRO A 217 14.06 -18.58 0.20
CA PRO A 217 12.76 -18.94 -0.38
C PRO A 217 11.66 -19.13 0.65
N VAL A 218 12.01 -19.46 1.90
CA VAL A 218 11.09 -19.53 3.04
C VAL A 218 11.17 -18.21 3.78
N ASN A 219 10.24 -17.30 3.47
CA ASN A 219 10.17 -15.95 4.06
C ASN A 219 8.73 -15.53 4.37
N SER A 220 8.57 -14.64 5.34
CA SER A 220 7.28 -14.07 5.68
C SER A 220 7.43 -12.73 6.37
N VAL A 221 6.31 -12.03 6.54
CA VAL A 221 6.21 -10.90 7.47
C VAL A 221 6.23 -11.42 8.91
N GLY A 222 6.38 -10.52 9.88
CA GLY A 222 6.29 -10.88 11.31
C GLY A 222 4.94 -11.45 11.72
N ILE A 223 4.91 -12.07 12.91
CA ILE A 223 3.70 -12.59 13.55
C ILE A 223 2.70 -11.46 13.77
N VAL A 224 1.42 -11.74 13.54
CA VAL A 224 0.31 -10.85 13.94
C VAL A 224 -0.51 -11.56 15.00
N THR A 225 -0.51 -11.01 16.21
CA THR A 225 -1.27 -11.57 17.34
C THR A 225 -2.74 -11.17 17.31
N ALA A 226 -3.03 -9.98 16.77
CA ALA A 226 -4.29 -9.21 16.93
C ALA A 226 -4.66 -8.84 18.38
N ARG A 227 -4.01 -9.42 19.40
CA ARG A 227 -4.28 -9.26 20.83
C ARG A 227 -2.97 -9.27 21.62
N ASP A 228 -2.11 -8.27 21.42
CA ASP A 228 -0.78 -8.21 22.04
C ASP A 228 -0.84 -8.31 23.57
N GLN A 229 -1.78 -7.63 24.23
CA GLN A 229 -1.91 -7.65 25.69
C GLN A 229 -2.21 -9.06 26.25
N LEU A 230 -2.93 -9.89 25.50
CA LEU A 230 -3.22 -11.27 25.87
C LEU A 230 -2.02 -12.18 25.58
N THR A 231 -1.33 -11.96 24.47
CA THR A 231 -0.42 -12.94 23.87
C THR A 231 1.06 -12.67 24.15
N ILE A 232 1.45 -11.42 24.42
CA ILE A 232 2.85 -10.99 24.59
C ILE A 232 3.10 -10.48 26.01
N HIS A 233 4.01 -11.11 26.72
CA HIS A 233 4.31 -10.79 28.12
C HIS A 233 5.80 -10.61 28.36
N ILE A 234 6.16 -9.88 29.42
CA ILE A 234 7.58 -9.64 29.76
C ILE A 234 8.27 -10.96 30.15
N THR A 235 7.62 -11.81 30.93
CA THR A 235 8.19 -13.06 31.44
C THR A 235 7.52 -14.29 30.84
N ALA A 236 8.27 -15.39 30.75
CA ALA A 236 7.74 -16.69 30.33
C ALA A 236 6.58 -17.16 31.20
N ASP A 237 6.66 -16.92 32.52
CA ASP A 237 5.63 -17.31 33.48
C ASP A 237 4.33 -16.54 33.26
N ALA A 238 4.41 -15.23 32.99
CA ALA A 238 3.23 -14.44 32.67
C ALA A 238 2.57 -14.90 31.37
N ALA A 239 3.36 -15.20 30.32
CA ALA A 239 2.84 -15.74 29.07
C ALA A 239 2.14 -17.08 29.27
N TRP A 240 2.76 -17.98 30.03
CA TRP A 240 2.19 -19.28 30.38
C TRP A 240 0.89 -19.15 31.17
N SER A 241 0.89 -18.37 32.25
CA SER A 241 -0.28 -18.16 33.10
C SER A 241 -1.43 -17.54 32.33
N ALA A 242 -1.17 -16.53 31.48
CA ALA A 242 -2.19 -15.91 30.65
C ALA A 242 -2.81 -16.90 29.66
N ALA A 243 -2.00 -17.69 28.95
CA ALA A 243 -2.51 -18.70 28.02
C ALA A 243 -3.35 -19.78 28.73
N ASN A 244 -2.88 -20.28 29.88
CA ASN A 244 -3.59 -21.30 30.65
C ASN A 244 -4.89 -20.78 31.26
N GLU A 245 -4.87 -19.58 31.85
CA GLU A 245 -6.08 -18.91 32.37
C GLU A 245 -7.08 -18.68 31.23
N PHE A 246 -6.63 -18.11 30.10
CA PHE A 246 -7.48 -17.86 28.94
C PHE A 246 -8.12 -19.13 28.38
N ALA A 247 -7.40 -20.25 28.29
CA ALA A 247 -7.93 -21.52 27.81
C ALA A 247 -9.00 -22.11 28.75
N SER A 248 -8.90 -21.85 30.06
CA SER A 248 -9.77 -22.39 31.11
C SER A 248 -11.11 -21.66 31.26
N LEU A 249 -11.17 -20.38 30.89
CA LEU A 249 -12.37 -19.56 31.02
C LEU A 249 -13.37 -19.87 29.91
N ASN A 250 -14.65 -19.58 30.16
CA ASN A 250 -15.62 -19.48 29.07
C ASN A 250 -15.39 -18.17 28.28
N GLU A 251 -16.01 -18.04 27.11
CA GLU A 251 -15.75 -16.91 26.22
C GLU A 251 -16.11 -15.54 26.83
N GLN A 252 -17.19 -15.46 27.61
CA GLN A 252 -17.65 -14.20 28.21
C GLN A 252 -16.71 -13.73 29.33
N ASP A 253 -16.30 -14.65 30.20
CA ASP A 253 -15.35 -14.37 31.26
C ASP A 253 -13.97 -14.04 30.69
N ALA A 254 -13.54 -14.75 29.64
CA ALA A 254 -12.28 -14.47 28.95
C ALA A 254 -12.29 -13.06 28.34
N ARG A 255 -13.40 -12.63 27.71
CA ARG A 255 -13.53 -11.26 27.18
C ARG A 255 -13.41 -10.22 28.27
N SER A 256 -14.08 -10.43 29.40
CA SER A 256 -14.08 -9.49 30.53
C SER A 256 -12.71 -9.45 31.21
N ARG A 257 -12.08 -10.61 31.41
CA ARG A 257 -10.80 -10.75 32.12
C ARG A 257 -9.61 -10.16 31.37
N PHE A 258 -9.62 -10.26 30.04
CA PHE A 258 -8.53 -9.81 29.17
C PHE A 258 -8.87 -8.57 28.33
N ASP A 259 -9.98 -7.89 28.64
CA ASP A 259 -10.46 -6.68 27.95
C ASP A 259 -10.47 -6.85 26.41
N LEU A 260 -11.06 -7.96 25.96
CA LEU A 260 -11.00 -8.35 24.54
C LEU A 260 -12.08 -7.62 23.75
N ARG A 261 -11.64 -6.91 22.71
CA ARG A 261 -12.51 -6.34 21.68
C ARG A 261 -13.27 -7.42 20.92
N GLU A 262 -14.31 -6.98 20.21
CA GLU A 262 -15.07 -7.81 19.28
C GLU A 262 -14.19 -8.62 18.33
N ASP A 263 -14.70 -9.77 17.94
CA ASP A 263 -14.01 -10.69 17.07
C ASP A 263 -13.82 -10.08 15.68
N SER A 264 -12.80 -10.57 14.99
CA SER A 264 -12.48 -10.17 13.64
C SER A 264 -12.49 -11.40 12.73
N THR A 265 -12.47 -11.17 11.42
CA THR A 265 -12.39 -12.25 10.42
C THR A 265 -11.20 -13.19 10.66
N ASP A 266 -10.08 -12.67 11.20
CA ASP A 266 -8.84 -13.42 11.38
C ASP A 266 -8.62 -13.89 12.82
N TRP A 267 -9.51 -13.57 13.76
CA TRP A 267 -9.34 -13.93 15.17
C TRP A 267 -10.66 -13.87 15.96
N SER A 268 -10.97 -14.95 16.69
CA SER A 268 -12.08 -15.02 17.64
C SER A 268 -11.66 -15.71 18.94
N VAL A 269 -12.34 -15.38 20.04
CA VAL A 269 -12.09 -16.00 21.34
C VAL A 269 -12.26 -17.52 21.27
N SER A 270 -13.33 -17.97 20.61
CA SER A 270 -13.66 -19.39 20.47
C SER A 270 -12.53 -20.17 19.79
N LEU A 271 -12.03 -19.67 18.65
CA LEU A 271 -10.96 -20.34 17.90
C LEU A 271 -9.63 -20.30 18.65
N ALA A 272 -9.30 -19.17 19.29
CA ALA A 272 -8.08 -19.03 20.08
C ALA A 272 -8.06 -19.98 21.30
N GLN A 273 -9.18 -20.11 22.02
CA GLN A 273 -9.30 -21.05 23.13
C GLN A 273 -9.25 -22.50 22.65
N LYS A 274 -9.91 -22.81 21.53
CA LYS A 274 -9.86 -24.13 20.92
C LYS A 274 -8.42 -24.53 20.58
N ASP A 275 -7.69 -23.65 19.91
CA ASP A 275 -6.28 -23.88 19.56
C ASP A 275 -5.41 -24.18 20.78
N LEU A 276 -5.54 -23.42 21.86
CA LEU A 276 -4.80 -23.68 23.10
C LEU A 276 -5.17 -25.02 23.75
N ARG A 277 -6.46 -25.39 23.77
CA ARG A 277 -6.91 -26.66 24.35
C ARG A 277 -6.44 -27.85 23.53
N GLU A 278 -6.50 -27.77 22.19
CA GLU A 278 -6.09 -28.83 21.27
C GLU A 278 -4.57 -28.99 21.21
N SER A 279 -3.83 -27.89 21.19
CA SER A 279 -2.36 -27.89 21.26
C SER A 279 -1.85 -28.39 22.63
N GLY A 280 -2.73 -28.39 23.63
CA GLY A 280 -2.48 -28.70 25.02
C GLY A 280 -1.65 -27.58 25.66
N PRO A 281 -2.14 -26.91 26.73
CA PRO A 281 -1.32 -25.91 27.40
C PRO A 281 -0.09 -26.64 27.95
N ARG A 282 1.05 -26.43 27.30
CA ARG A 282 2.35 -27.03 27.57
C ARG A 282 3.35 -25.91 27.77
N ARG A 283 4.01 -25.87 28.91
CA ARG A 283 4.94 -24.77 29.24
C ARG A 283 6.08 -24.67 28.22
N GLU A 284 6.40 -25.78 27.55
CA GLU A 284 7.38 -25.88 26.47
C GLU A 284 7.01 -25.09 25.20
N GLN A 285 5.73 -24.72 25.03
CA GLN A 285 5.29 -23.87 23.91
C GLN A 285 5.49 -22.38 24.18
N VAL A 286 5.98 -21.99 25.37
CA VAL A 286 6.39 -20.61 25.64
C VAL A 286 7.75 -20.37 25.00
N ALA A 287 7.80 -19.40 24.10
CA ALA A 287 9.00 -19.02 23.36
C ALA A 287 9.31 -17.53 23.55
N PRO A 288 10.61 -17.15 23.52
CA PRO A 288 10.98 -15.74 23.42
C PRO A 288 10.56 -15.18 22.06
N ILE A 289 10.20 -13.90 22.03
CA ILE A 289 9.84 -13.17 20.82
C ILE A 289 10.43 -11.77 20.86
N LEU A 290 11.02 -11.34 19.75
CA LEU A 290 11.46 -9.96 19.58
C LEU A 290 10.24 -9.08 19.26
N TYR A 291 9.68 -8.42 20.28
CA TYR A 291 8.45 -7.63 20.14
C TYR A 291 8.72 -6.30 19.43
N ARG A 292 9.86 -5.67 19.74
CA ARG A 292 10.40 -4.47 19.11
C ARG A 292 11.92 -4.63 18.97
N PRO A 293 12.61 -3.79 18.17
CA PRO A 293 14.06 -3.82 18.11
C PRO A 293 14.66 -3.75 19.54
N PHE A 294 15.42 -4.79 19.89
CA PHE A 294 16.05 -4.96 21.20
C PHE A 294 15.10 -5.11 22.42
N ASP A 295 13.82 -5.43 22.20
CA ASP A 295 12.82 -5.74 23.25
C ASP A 295 12.39 -7.20 23.15
N VAL A 296 13.04 -8.06 23.93
CA VAL A 296 12.71 -9.50 24.00
C VAL A 296 11.63 -9.71 25.05
N ARG A 297 10.53 -10.32 24.60
CA ARG A 297 9.37 -10.71 25.40
C ARG A 297 9.11 -12.20 25.24
N HIS A 298 7.98 -12.67 25.75
CA HIS A 298 7.58 -14.07 25.70
C HIS A 298 6.15 -14.20 25.17
N THR A 299 5.90 -15.26 24.42
CA THR A 299 4.57 -15.62 23.92
C THR A 299 4.38 -17.13 24.01
N TYR A 300 3.13 -17.56 24.18
CA TYR A 300 2.75 -18.95 23.95
C TYR A 300 2.56 -19.14 22.44
N PHE A 301 3.32 -20.03 21.78
CA PHE A 301 3.32 -20.18 20.33
C PHE A 301 2.82 -21.56 19.89
N THR A 302 1.65 -21.60 19.23
CA THR A 302 1.05 -22.81 18.66
C THR A 302 1.38 -23.01 17.19
N GLY A 303 1.67 -21.92 16.46
CA GLY A 303 1.92 -21.97 15.01
C GLY A 303 0.65 -22.07 14.14
N HIS A 304 -0.54 -22.20 14.73
CA HIS A 304 -1.79 -22.38 14.00
C HIS A 304 -2.48 -21.06 13.62
N PRO A 305 -2.81 -20.82 12.33
CA PRO A 305 -3.48 -19.59 11.90
C PRO A 305 -4.89 -19.50 12.46
N SER A 306 -5.35 -18.26 12.71
CA SER A 306 -6.65 -17.97 13.34
C SER A 306 -6.83 -18.66 14.71
N GLY A 307 -5.73 -19.01 15.38
CA GLY A 307 -5.69 -19.62 16.70
C GLY A 307 -5.37 -18.58 17.78
N PHE A 308 -4.50 -18.94 18.74
CA PHE A 308 -4.07 -18.01 19.79
C PHE A 308 -3.44 -16.74 19.19
N HIS A 309 -2.68 -16.90 18.10
CA HIS A 309 -2.26 -15.79 17.24
C HIS A 309 -3.10 -15.76 15.96
N ALA A 310 -3.50 -14.56 15.52
CA ALA A 310 -4.23 -14.40 14.26
C ALA A 310 -3.42 -14.91 13.05
N ARG A 311 -2.14 -14.54 12.95
CA ARG A 311 -1.23 -14.97 11.88
C ARG A 311 0.15 -15.30 12.47
N PRO A 312 0.36 -16.54 12.96
CA PRO A 312 1.62 -16.96 13.56
C PRO A 312 2.73 -17.25 12.55
N ARG A 313 2.42 -17.29 11.25
CA ARG A 313 3.39 -17.58 10.18
C ARG A 313 4.17 -18.88 10.44
N GLY A 314 3.44 -19.93 10.80
CA GLY A 314 4.01 -21.23 11.23
C GLY A 314 5.06 -21.79 10.27
N GLU A 315 4.90 -21.62 8.96
CA GLU A 315 5.86 -22.06 7.93
C GLU A 315 7.27 -21.47 8.09
N VAL A 316 7.39 -20.24 8.61
CA VAL A 316 8.69 -19.61 8.87
C VAL A 316 9.05 -19.72 10.35
N MET A 317 8.09 -19.45 11.23
CA MET A 317 8.34 -19.32 12.67
C MET A 317 8.64 -20.67 13.33
N CYS A 318 8.23 -21.80 12.75
CA CYS A 318 8.65 -23.13 13.22
C CYS A 318 10.18 -23.33 13.18
N HIS A 319 10.88 -22.61 12.31
CA HIS A 319 12.33 -22.62 12.25
C HIS A 319 12.99 -21.69 13.28
N LEU A 320 12.24 -20.73 13.85
CA LEU A 320 12.74 -19.72 14.78
C LEU A 320 12.40 -20.00 16.25
N VAL A 321 11.54 -20.99 16.53
CA VAL A 321 11.35 -21.53 17.89
C VAL A 321 12.52 -22.41 18.36
N GLN A 322 13.45 -22.74 17.44
CA GLN A 322 14.71 -23.43 17.72
C GLN A 322 15.88 -22.45 17.52
N PRO A 323 17.09 -22.76 18.03
CA PRO A 323 18.27 -21.92 17.80
C PRO A 323 18.53 -21.71 16.31
N ASN A 324 18.25 -20.50 15.82
CA ASN A 324 18.36 -20.14 14.41
C ASN A 324 18.50 -18.62 14.25
N LEU A 325 18.85 -18.16 13.05
CA LEU A 325 19.01 -16.75 12.70
C LEU A 325 18.03 -16.38 11.58
N ALA A 326 17.44 -15.20 11.69
CA ALA A 326 16.62 -14.60 10.65
C ALA A 326 17.12 -13.21 10.30
N LEU A 327 17.03 -12.87 9.02
CA LEU A 327 17.18 -11.50 8.56
C LEU A 327 15.85 -10.78 8.72
N LEU A 328 15.83 -9.71 9.51
CA LEU A 328 14.71 -8.78 9.58
C LEU A 328 15.04 -7.61 8.64
N ALA A 329 14.34 -7.55 7.52
CA ALA A 329 14.52 -6.55 6.47
C ALA A 329 13.31 -5.61 6.37
#